data_AF-A0A316KU27-F1
#
_entry.id   AF-A0A316KU27-F1
#
_cell.length_a   1.000
_cell.length_b   1.000
_cell.length_c   1.000
_cell.angle_alpha   90.00
_cell.angle_beta   90.00
_cell.angle_gamma   90.00
#
_symmetry.space_group_name_H-M   'P 1'
#
loop_
_entity.id
_entity.type
_entity.pdbx_description
1 polymer ?
#
loop_
_entity_poly.entity_id
_entity_poly.type
_entity_poly.pdbx_seq_one_letter_code
_entity_poly.pdbx_strand_id
1 'polypeptide(L)'
;MRQFEGVISDRGSKYAVSGGPAANRAEVDQFLKALKRGKKYAKATHNTWAVVFSDGTPLKNDDGEGGAGQIILQMLEREGLTDHVIVVTRWYGGKHLGGDRFRHVQDCVRHYLDNTQ
;
A
#
# COMPACT_ATOMS: atom_id res chain seq x y z
N MET A 1 -12.39 -5.21 -2.65
CA MET A 1 -11.32 -4.20 -2.60
C MET A 1 -11.89 -2.94 -1.98
N ARG A 2 -11.31 -2.47 -0.87
CA ARG A 2 -11.60 -1.16 -0.29
C ARG A 2 -10.50 -0.19 -0.71
N GLN A 3 -10.87 1.05 -1.03
CA GLN A 3 -9.97 2.04 -1.60
C GLN A 3 -10.30 3.41 -1.04
N PHE A 4 -9.27 4.10 -0.54
CA PHE A 4 -9.34 5.48 -0.07
C PHE A 4 -8.36 6.31 -0.90
N GLU A 5 -8.89 7.34 -1.58
CA GLU A 5 -8.11 8.20 -2.46
C GLU A 5 -7.86 9.56 -1.82
N GLY A 6 -6.77 10.21 -2.21
CA GLY A 6 -6.48 11.57 -1.75
C GLY A 6 -6.22 11.66 -0.24
N VAL A 7 -5.78 10.55 0.37
CA VAL A 7 -5.51 10.46 1.82
C VAL A 7 -4.47 11.51 2.23
N ILE A 8 -3.47 11.72 1.37
CA ILE A 8 -2.41 12.71 1.58
C ILE A 8 -2.12 13.42 0.26
N SER A 9 -1.91 14.73 0.35
CA SER A 9 -1.23 15.50 -0.68
C SER A 9 -0.13 16.34 -0.06
N ASP A 10 1.09 16.21 -0.57
CA ASP A 10 2.26 16.95 -0.08
C ASP A 10 3.20 17.23 -1.25
N ARG A 11 3.55 18.51 -1.45
CA ARG A 11 4.50 18.97 -2.48
C ARG A 11 4.23 18.37 -3.87
N GLY A 12 2.94 18.31 -4.23
CA GLY A 12 2.44 17.76 -5.50
C GLY A 12 2.34 16.23 -5.53
N SER A 13 3.00 15.52 -4.61
CA SER A 13 2.79 14.08 -4.45
C SER A 13 1.41 13.81 -3.88
N LYS A 14 0.76 12.76 -4.38
CA LYS A 14 -0.55 12.31 -3.92
C LYS A 14 -0.47 10.85 -3.52
N TYR A 15 -1.21 10.50 -2.48
CA TYR A 15 -1.27 9.14 -1.97
C TYR A 15 -2.70 8.63 -1.90
N ALA A 16 -2.85 7.34 -2.15
CA ALA A 16 -4.05 6.57 -1.91
C ALA A 16 -3.65 5.26 -1.21
N VAL A 17 -4.61 4.65 -0.53
CA VAL A 17 -4.44 3.32 0.06
C VAL A 17 -5.57 2.42 -0.36
N SER A 18 -5.24 1.20 -0.75
CA SER A 18 -6.19 0.17 -1.13
C SER A 18 -5.88 -1.11 -0.38
N GLY A 19 -6.88 -1.91 -0.06
CA GLY A 19 -6.66 -3.21 0.56
C GLY A 19 -7.84 -4.15 0.44
N GLY A 20 -7.62 -5.41 0.79
CA GLY A 20 -8.64 -6.46 0.77
C GLY A 20 -8.05 -7.84 0.99
N PRO A 21 -8.92 -8.87 1.03
CA PRO A 21 -8.50 -10.24 1.28
C PRO A 21 -7.56 -10.75 0.17
N ALA A 22 -6.52 -11.46 0.59
CA ALA A 22 -5.56 -12.19 -0.25
C ALA A 22 -4.83 -13.23 0.61
N ALA A 23 -5.26 -14.49 0.54
CA ALA A 23 -4.75 -15.59 1.36
C ALA A 23 -3.52 -16.30 0.76
N ASN A 24 -3.12 -15.94 -0.45
CA ASN A 24 -1.97 -16.51 -1.12
C ASN A 24 -1.42 -15.55 -2.19
N ARG A 25 -0.27 -15.91 -2.76
CA ARG A 25 0.38 -15.11 -3.79
C ARG A 25 -0.50 -14.86 -5.02
N ALA A 26 -1.26 -15.85 -5.48
CA ALA A 26 -2.08 -15.69 -6.68
C ALA A 26 -3.20 -14.66 -6.47
N GLU A 27 -3.80 -14.63 -5.27
CA GLU A 27 -4.80 -13.64 -4.89
C GLU A 27 -4.21 -12.23 -4.75
N VAL A 28 -2.98 -12.10 -4.24
CA VAL A 28 -2.27 -10.81 -4.26
C VAL A 28 -2.08 -10.32 -5.69
N ASP A 29 -1.60 -11.18 -6.60
CA ASP A 29 -1.41 -10.83 -8.00
C ASP A 29 -2.74 -10.45 -8.67
N GLN A 30 -3.84 -11.15 -8.33
CA GLN A 30 -5.19 -10.81 -8.79
C GLN A 30 -5.66 -9.45 -8.25
N PHE A 31 -5.42 -9.16 -6.97
CA PHE A 31 -5.75 -7.88 -6.35
C PHE A 31 -5.03 -6.73 -7.04
N LEU A 32 -3.71 -6.86 -7.25
CA LEU A 32 -2.89 -5.86 -7.94
C LEU A 32 -3.33 -5.67 -9.39
N LYS A 33 -3.66 -6.75 -10.09
CA LYS A 33 -4.20 -6.68 -11.46
C LYS A 33 -5.53 -5.93 -11.47
N ALA A 34 -6.43 -6.20 -10.53
CA ALA A 34 -7.70 -5.52 -10.41
C ALA A 34 -7.51 -4.01 -10.12
N LEU A 35 -6.60 -3.66 -9.21
CA LEU A 35 -6.27 -2.27 -8.87
C LEU A 35 -5.75 -1.52 -10.11
N LYS A 36 -4.83 -2.15 -10.84
CA LYS A 36 -4.23 -1.60 -12.06
C LYS A 36 -5.17 -1.58 -13.28
N ARG A 37 -6.42 -2.08 -13.19
CA ARG A 37 -7.43 -1.81 -14.23
C ARG A 37 -7.80 -0.32 -14.25
N GLY A 38 -7.70 0.37 -13.13
CA GLY A 38 -7.82 1.82 -13.07
C GLY A 38 -6.60 2.49 -13.69
N LYS A 39 -6.78 3.24 -14.80
CA LYS A 39 -5.68 3.87 -15.55
C LYS A 39 -4.73 4.71 -14.68
N LYS A 40 -5.25 5.40 -13.65
CA LYS A 40 -4.42 6.18 -12.73
C LYS A 40 -3.50 5.31 -11.87
N TYR A 41 -3.94 4.13 -11.44
CA TYR A 41 -3.13 3.18 -10.67
C TYR A 41 -2.11 2.45 -11.54
N ALA A 42 -2.48 2.11 -12.78
CA ALA A 42 -1.54 1.56 -13.76
C ALA A 42 -0.39 2.52 -14.08
N LYS A 43 -0.67 3.83 -14.06
CA LYS A 43 0.29 4.91 -14.32
C LYS A 43 0.86 5.53 -13.03
N ALA A 44 0.59 4.96 -11.87
CA ALA A 44 1.13 5.48 -10.62
C ALA A 44 2.65 5.31 -10.61
N THR A 45 3.34 6.19 -9.88
CA THR A 45 4.80 6.10 -9.74
C THR A 45 5.16 4.85 -8.95
N HIS A 46 4.42 4.57 -7.88
CA HIS A 46 4.61 3.40 -7.04
C HIS A 46 3.25 2.85 -6.58
N ASN A 47 3.11 1.53 -6.60
CA ASN A 47 2.07 0.75 -5.92
C ASN A 47 2.75 -0.22 -4.96
N THR A 48 3.30 0.32 -3.88
CA THR A 48 4.01 -0.43 -2.83
C THR A 48 3.02 -1.22 -2.00
N TRP A 49 3.32 -2.47 -1.65
CA TRP A 49 2.37 -3.31 -0.90
C TRP A 49 3.06 -4.31 0.03
N ALA A 50 2.27 -4.82 0.98
CA ALA A 50 2.62 -5.97 1.80
C ALA A 50 1.37 -6.80 2.18
N VAL A 51 1.62 -8.04 2.61
CA VAL A 51 0.66 -9.00 3.18
C VAL A 51 1.40 -9.92 4.14
N VAL A 52 0.69 -10.43 5.15
CA VAL A 52 1.11 -11.57 5.98
C VAL A 52 0.10 -12.69 5.72
N PHE A 53 0.52 -13.88 5.33
CA PHE A 53 -0.40 -15.00 5.13
C PHE A 53 -0.69 -15.71 6.46
N SER A 54 -1.78 -16.49 6.54
CA SER A 54 -2.18 -17.23 7.75
C SER A 54 -1.12 -18.22 8.26
N ASP A 55 -0.22 -18.68 7.40
CA ASP A 55 0.92 -19.55 7.78
C ASP A 55 2.09 -18.76 8.38
N GLY A 56 1.95 -17.45 8.55
CA GLY A 56 2.96 -16.54 9.05
C GLY A 56 3.94 -16.04 7.99
N THR A 57 3.82 -16.48 6.72
CA THR A 57 4.72 -16.06 5.65
C THR A 57 4.48 -14.60 5.28
N PRO A 58 5.47 -13.71 5.45
CA PRO A 58 5.34 -12.32 5.02
C PRO A 58 5.71 -12.17 3.53
N LEU A 59 5.01 -11.29 2.82
CA LEU A 59 5.38 -10.91 1.45
C LEU A 59 5.17 -9.41 1.22
N LYS A 60 6.09 -8.79 0.50
CA LYS A 60 6.08 -7.34 0.23
C LYS A 60 6.74 -7.01 -1.10
N ASN A 61 6.44 -5.83 -1.63
CA ASN A 61 7.16 -5.25 -2.76
C ASN A 61 7.16 -3.72 -2.66
N ASP A 62 8.34 -3.12 -2.84
CA ASP A 62 8.52 -1.67 -2.77
C ASP A 62 8.03 -0.94 -4.03
N ASP A 63 7.91 -1.62 -5.18
CA ASP A 63 7.59 -1.04 -6.49
C ASP A 63 8.47 0.17 -6.85
N GLY A 64 9.76 0.09 -6.48
CA GLY A 64 10.74 1.17 -6.68
C GLY A 64 10.78 2.22 -5.58
N GLU A 65 9.82 2.25 -4.64
CA GLU A 65 9.85 3.12 -3.45
C GLU A 65 10.59 2.42 -2.29
N GLY A 66 11.90 2.27 -2.45
CA GLY A 66 12.75 1.47 -1.55
C GLY A 66 12.50 1.75 -0.07
N GLY A 67 12.18 0.69 0.69
CA GLY A 67 11.87 0.72 2.13
C GLY A 67 10.38 0.82 2.47
N ALA A 68 9.53 1.27 1.56
CA ALA A 68 8.11 1.49 1.87
C ALA A 68 7.33 0.17 2.10
N GLY A 69 7.64 -0.91 1.39
CA GLY A 69 6.99 -2.20 1.57
C GLY A 69 7.31 -2.82 2.93
N GLN A 70 8.53 -2.59 3.45
CA GLN A 70 8.90 -3.02 4.79
C GLN A 70 8.07 -2.31 5.87
N ILE A 71 7.79 -1.02 5.67
CA ILE A 71 6.97 -0.23 6.60
C ILE A 71 5.54 -0.77 6.63
N ILE A 72 4.93 -1.04 5.47
CA ILE A 72 3.58 -1.60 5.41
C ILE A 72 3.55 -2.95 6.12
N LEU A 73 4.52 -3.83 5.83
CA LEU A 73 4.61 -5.16 6.44
C LEU A 73 4.67 -5.08 7.97
N GLN A 74 5.56 -4.25 8.53
CA GLN A 74 5.70 -4.09 9.99
C GLN A 74 4.41 -3.61 10.66
N MET A 75 3.63 -2.78 9.96
CA MET A 75 2.33 -2.33 10.47
C MET A 75 1.30 -3.46 10.44
N LEU A 76 1.25 -4.27 9.37
CA LEU A 76 0.37 -5.45 9.32
C LEU A 76 0.70 -6.46 10.43
N GLU A 77 1.98 -6.74 10.64
CA GLU A 77 2.47 -7.63 11.71
C GLU A 77 2.06 -7.11 13.09
N ARG A 78 2.21 -5.81 13.35
CA ARG A 78 1.82 -5.18 14.61
C ARG A 78 0.32 -5.29 14.89
N GLU A 79 -0.50 -5.13 13.86
CA GLU A 79 -1.97 -5.23 13.96
C GLU A 79 -2.46 -6.68 13.93
N GLY A 80 -1.60 -7.66 13.69
CA GLY A 80 -1.99 -9.06 13.53
C GLY A 80 -2.88 -9.30 12.30
N LEU A 81 -2.78 -8.46 11.27
CA LEU A 81 -3.64 -8.53 10.09
C LEU A 81 -3.07 -9.51 9.07
N THR A 82 -3.69 -10.68 8.95
CA THR A 82 -3.31 -11.76 8.02
C THR A 82 -4.28 -11.90 6.85
N ASP A 83 -3.84 -12.56 5.77
CA ASP A 83 -4.59 -12.84 4.54
C ASP A 83 -5.26 -11.60 3.95
N HIS A 84 -4.62 -10.44 4.12
CA HIS A 84 -5.16 -9.16 3.71
C HIS A 84 -4.03 -8.28 3.19
N VAL A 85 -4.06 -7.98 1.89
CA VAL A 85 -3.05 -7.13 1.26
C VAL A 85 -3.41 -5.66 1.48
N ILE A 86 -2.40 -4.84 1.81
CA ILE A 86 -2.50 -3.38 1.76
C ILE A 86 -1.52 -2.86 0.71
N VAL A 87 -2.02 -1.98 -0.16
CA VAL A 87 -1.28 -1.29 -1.22
C VAL A 87 -1.35 0.21 -0.97
N VAL A 88 -0.21 0.85 -0.81
CA VAL A 88 -0.09 2.31 -0.83
C VAL A 88 0.33 2.74 -2.23
N THR A 89 -0.53 3.49 -2.90
CA THR A 89 -0.26 4.06 -4.22
C THR A 89 0.23 5.49 -4.07
N ARG A 90 1.37 5.79 -4.70
CA ARG A 90 1.92 7.15 -4.79
C ARG A 90 2.00 7.62 -6.23
N TRP A 91 1.54 8.85 -6.45
CA TRP A 91 1.84 9.63 -7.66
C TRP A 91 2.88 10.70 -7.31
N TYR A 92 4.06 10.65 -7.94
CA TYR A 92 5.12 11.60 -7.70
C TYR A 92 4.79 12.99 -8.27
N GLY A 93 4.97 14.02 -7.45
CA GLY A 93 4.64 15.40 -7.79
C GLY A 93 5.76 16.24 -8.37
N GLY A 94 6.94 15.67 -8.63
CA GLY A 94 8.11 16.42 -9.14
C GLY A 94 9.04 16.97 -8.06
N LYS A 95 8.66 16.95 -6.77
CA LYS A 95 9.52 17.39 -5.65
C LYS A 95 9.86 16.24 -4.70
N HIS A 96 11.15 16.07 -4.41
CA HIS A 96 11.62 15.05 -3.47
C HIS A 96 11.09 15.32 -2.06
N LEU A 97 10.57 14.28 -1.43
CA LEU A 97 10.02 14.35 -0.07
C LEU A 97 11.02 13.89 1.01
N GLY A 98 12.17 13.32 0.62
CA GLY A 98 13.10 12.73 1.58
C GLY A 98 12.41 11.66 2.44
N GLY A 99 12.61 11.74 3.76
CA GLY A 99 11.99 10.83 4.72
C GLY A 99 10.47 10.96 4.85
N ASP A 100 9.88 12.10 4.50
CA ASP A 100 8.43 12.33 4.67
C ASP A 100 7.58 11.33 3.86
N ARG A 101 8.12 10.82 2.74
CA ARG A 101 7.43 9.79 1.96
C ARG A 101 7.10 8.55 2.79
N PHE A 102 7.97 8.19 3.72
CA PHE A 102 7.78 7.04 4.59
C PHE A 102 6.75 7.32 5.68
N ARG A 103 6.73 8.54 6.22
CA ARG A 103 5.66 8.97 7.13
C ARG A 103 4.30 8.91 6.42
N HIS A 104 4.23 9.35 5.17
CA HIS A 104 3.00 9.30 4.37
C HIS A 104 2.53 7.88 4.08
N VAL A 105 3.45 6.93 3.85
CA VAL A 105 3.12 5.50 3.74
C VAL A 105 2.49 5.00 5.05
N GLN A 106 3.08 5.33 6.20
CA GLN A 106 2.51 4.94 7.51
C GLN A 106 1.13 5.54 7.72
N ASP A 107 0.98 6.84 7.47
CA ASP A 107 -0.28 7.57 7.64
C ASP A 107 -1.38 7.00 6.74
N CYS A 108 -1.04 6.58 5.51
CA CYS A 108 -1.97 5.89 4.62
C CYS A 108 -2.41 4.53 5.16
N VAL A 109 -1.50 3.74 5.70
CA VAL A 109 -1.84 2.43 6.30
C VAL A 109 -2.70 2.62 7.55
N ARG A 110 -2.36 3.56 8.45
CA ARG A 110 -3.19 3.92 9.62
C ARG A 110 -4.60 4.31 9.19
N HIS A 111 -4.71 5.21 8.22
CA HIS A 111 -6.01 5.64 7.69
C HIS A 111 -6.83 4.46 7.18
N TYR A 112 -6.22 3.50 6.47
CA TYR A 112 -6.92 2.30 6.03
C TYR A 112 -7.46 1.49 7.22
N LEU A 113 -6.60 1.18 8.19
CA LEU A 113 -6.94 0.39 9.38
C LEU A 113 -8.06 1.05 10.19
N ASP A 114 -7.94 2.35 10.49
CA ASP A 114 -8.93 3.12 11.26
C ASP A 114 -10.32 3.15 10.60
N ASN A 115 -10.38 2.96 9.28
CA ASN A 115 -11.63 3.01 8.51
C ASN A 115 -12.06 1.61 8.00
N THR A 116 -11.47 0.54 8.52
CA THR A 116 -11.77 -0.85 8.13
C THR A 116 -12.06 -1.81 9.26
N GLN A 117 -11.88 -1.37 10.51
CA GLN A 117 -12.36 -2.09 11.69
C GLN A 117 -13.89 -2.10 11.78
#